data_AF-A0A2V6H294-F1
#
_entry.id   AF-A0A2V6H294-F1
#
_cell.length_a   1.000
_cell.length_b   1.000
_cell.length_c   1.000
_cell.angle_alpha   90.00
_cell.angle_beta   90.00
_cell.angle_gamma   90.00
#
_symmetry.space_group_name_H-M   'P 1'
#
loop_
_entity.id
_entity.type
_entity.pdbx_description
1 polymer ?
#
loop_
_entity_poly.entity_id
_entity_poly.type
_entity_poly.pdbx_seq_one_letter_code
_entity_poly.pdbx_strand_id
1 'polypeptide(L)'
;MNYETFCGGIFETNCYLLQAPEGLILFDAPEGACEWMRSSRSRGIDLKLLLLTHGHIDHVQDVAKIKRQFGCPIGCHPLTAPMISDRDFFRNFGFALEIEPVKPDFLIEETPNRNFLGADFEVLEIPGHCPGSLCFLSRKDKLLIGGDVNRDQEQIVPARRPSHRPSRPRAGDTNRNRAQNQSICPVIAS
;
A
#
# COMPACT_ATOMS: atom_id res chain seq x y z
N MET A 1 -4.61 14.17 -2.87
CA MET A 1 -3.16 13.94 -3.09
C MET A 1 -2.95 13.25 -4.44
N ASN A 2 -1.90 13.57 -5.18
CA ASN A 2 -1.59 12.92 -6.46
C ASN A 2 -0.67 11.71 -6.23
N TYR A 3 -0.85 10.65 -7.00
CA TYR A 3 0.02 9.48 -6.96
C TYR A 3 0.14 8.85 -8.35
N GLU A 4 1.22 8.10 -8.55
CA GLU A 4 1.45 7.24 -9.71
C GLU A 4 1.57 5.79 -9.25
N THR A 5 1.22 4.85 -10.12
CA THR A 5 1.30 3.41 -9.84
C THR A 5 2.22 2.74 -10.84
N PHE A 6 3.01 1.81 -10.34
CA PHE A 6 3.73 0.83 -11.14
C PHE A 6 3.31 -0.56 -10.72
N CYS A 7 3.18 -1.46 -11.70
CA CYS A 7 2.89 -2.86 -11.50
C CYS A 7 4.05 -3.65 -12.11
N GLY A 8 4.66 -4.54 -11.32
CA GLY A 8 5.87 -5.25 -11.72
C GLY A 8 6.10 -6.57 -11.01
N GLY A 9 7.18 -7.23 -11.41
CA GLY A 9 7.52 -8.59 -10.99
C GLY A 9 6.56 -9.66 -11.50
N ILE A 10 6.91 -10.91 -11.21
CA ILE A 10 6.11 -12.09 -11.63
C ILE A 10 4.75 -12.20 -10.93
N PHE A 11 4.55 -11.45 -9.85
CA PHE A 11 3.33 -11.43 -9.05
C PHE A 11 2.40 -10.27 -9.41
N GLU A 12 2.79 -9.42 -10.37
CA GLU A 12 2.03 -8.24 -10.78
C GLU A 12 1.68 -7.33 -9.58
N THR A 13 2.68 -7.11 -8.73
CA THR A 13 2.53 -6.37 -7.47
C THR A 13 2.57 -4.88 -7.76
N ASN A 14 1.62 -4.16 -7.18
CA ASN A 14 1.54 -2.70 -7.30
C ASN A 14 2.44 -2.02 -6.28
N CYS A 15 3.13 -0.96 -6.70
CA CYS A 15 3.67 0.06 -5.82
C CYS A 15 3.14 1.44 -6.18
N TYR A 16 3.16 2.34 -5.20
CA TYR A 16 2.55 3.67 -5.31
C TYR A 16 3.58 4.75 -5.01
N LEU A 17 3.78 5.68 -5.95
CA LEU A 17 4.59 6.87 -5.77
C LEU A 17 3.66 8.06 -5.46
N LEU A 18 3.59 8.42 -4.18
CA LEU A 18 2.76 9.50 -3.68
C LEU A 18 3.51 10.83 -3.66
N GLN A 19 2.86 11.89 -4.12
CA GLN A 19 3.36 13.26 -3.99
C GLN A 19 2.90 13.89 -2.67
N ALA A 20 3.76 13.85 -1.65
CA ALA A 20 3.56 14.55 -0.39
C ALA A 20 4.12 16.00 -0.48
N PRO A 21 3.71 16.91 0.43
CA PRO A 21 4.16 18.30 0.41
C PRO A 21 5.68 18.51 0.43
N GLU A 22 6.42 17.66 1.16
CA GLU A 22 7.87 17.81 1.35
C GLU A 22 8.71 16.84 0.50
N GLY A 23 8.07 16.02 -0.36
CA GLY A 23 8.78 15.10 -1.25
C GLY A 23 7.95 13.90 -1.66
N LEU A 24 8.60 12.99 -2.39
CA LEU A 24 7.95 11.77 -2.87
C LEU A 24 8.08 10.63 -1.84
N ILE A 25 6.98 9.91 -1.65
CA ILE A 25 6.91 8.69 -0.83
C ILE A 25 6.60 7.52 -1.76
N LEU A 26 7.45 6.50 -1.76
CA LEU A 26 7.17 5.24 -2.42
C LEU A 26 6.59 4.26 -1.39
N PHE A 27 5.50 3.60 -1.75
CA PHE A 27 4.92 2.50 -0.98
C PHE A 27 5.17 1.18 -1.71
N ASP A 28 5.90 0.29 -1.04
CA ASP A 28 6.41 -0.99 -1.56
C ASP A 28 7.36 -0.85 -2.78
N ALA A 29 8.17 -1.88 -3.03
CA ALA A 29 9.18 -1.90 -4.08
C ALA A 29 9.25 -3.29 -4.75
N PRO A 30 8.26 -3.64 -5.58
CA PRO A 30 8.28 -4.85 -6.39
C PRO A 30 9.42 -4.82 -7.41
N GLU A 31 9.71 -5.97 -8.00
CA GLU A 31 10.71 -6.07 -9.06
C GLU A 31 10.39 -5.12 -10.23
N GLY A 32 11.38 -4.32 -10.61
CA GLY A 32 11.28 -3.32 -11.68
C GLY A 32 10.93 -1.92 -11.18
N ALA A 33 10.50 -1.77 -9.92
CA ALA A 33 10.16 -0.46 -9.34
C ALA A 33 11.38 0.48 -9.36
N CYS A 34 12.59 -0.02 -9.11
CA CYS A 34 13.78 0.82 -9.16
C CYS A 34 14.09 1.33 -10.57
N GLU A 35 13.86 0.51 -11.59
CA GLU A 35 14.07 0.93 -12.98
C GLU A 35 12.98 1.89 -13.45
N TRP A 36 11.73 1.64 -13.09
CA TRP A 36 10.62 2.57 -13.31
C TRP A 36 10.86 3.96 -12.69
N MET A 37 11.37 3.99 -11.46
CA MET A 37 11.74 5.24 -10.78
C MET A 37 12.89 5.96 -11.49
N ARG A 38 13.87 5.21 -12.03
CA ARG A 38 14.99 5.79 -12.80
C ARG A 38 14.56 6.31 -14.18
N SER A 39 13.67 5.59 -14.88
CA SER A 39 13.24 5.93 -16.24
C SER A 39 12.32 7.13 -16.27
N SER A 40 11.66 7.43 -15.15
CA SER A 40 10.91 8.66 -14.93
C SER A 40 11.78 9.95 -14.86
N ARG A 41 13.05 9.86 -15.26
CA ARG A 41 14.12 10.89 -15.26
C ARG A 41 13.76 12.23 -15.89
N SER A 42 12.70 12.32 -16.69
CA SER A 42 12.20 13.60 -17.22
C SER A 42 11.63 14.53 -16.13
N ARG A 43 11.47 14.06 -14.88
CA ARG A 43 10.80 14.80 -13.79
C ARG A 43 11.66 15.19 -12.58
N GLY A 44 12.97 14.94 -12.57
CA GLY A 44 13.80 15.31 -11.42
C GLY A 44 13.31 14.70 -10.10
N ILE A 45 12.98 13.40 -10.13
CA ILE A 45 12.39 12.67 -9.01
C ILE A 45 13.31 12.74 -7.79
N ASP A 46 12.78 13.35 -6.72
CA ASP A 46 13.41 13.42 -5.40
C ASP A 46 12.66 12.47 -4.45
N LEU A 47 12.98 11.18 -4.54
CA LEU A 47 12.44 10.16 -3.65
C LEU A 47 13.00 10.38 -2.25
N LYS A 48 12.13 10.79 -1.32
CA LYS A 48 12.50 11.15 0.05
C LYS A 48 12.21 10.05 1.06
N LEU A 49 11.33 9.10 0.74
CA LEU A 49 10.91 8.07 1.68
C LEU A 49 10.42 6.81 0.98
N LEU A 50 10.79 5.65 1.49
CA LEU A 50 10.20 4.35 1.14
C LEU A 50 9.49 3.78 2.38
N LEU A 51 8.20 3.48 2.24
CA LEU A 51 7.38 2.83 3.27
C LEU A 51 6.97 1.44 2.78
N LEU A 52 7.11 0.43 3.64
CA LEU A 52 6.69 -0.94 3.33
C LEU A 52 5.38 -1.25 4.05
N THR A 53 4.39 -1.72 3.29
CA THR A 53 3.12 -2.22 3.83
C THR A 53 3.34 -3.52 4.58
N HIS A 54 4.15 -4.43 4.03
CA HIS A 54 4.53 -5.69 4.65
C HIS A 54 5.77 -6.29 3.98
N GLY A 55 6.25 -7.43 4.50
CA GLY A 55 7.53 -8.03 4.10
C GLY A 55 7.43 -9.20 3.13
N HIS A 56 6.36 -9.35 2.36
CA HIS A 56 6.36 -10.38 1.31
C HIS A 56 7.35 -10.04 0.20
N ILE A 57 7.91 -11.11 -0.37
CA ILE A 57 9.00 -11.07 -1.35
C ILE A 57 8.69 -10.10 -2.49
N ASP A 58 7.50 -10.18 -3.05
CA ASP A 58 7.03 -9.39 -4.18
C ASP A 58 6.81 -7.90 -3.85
N HIS A 59 6.70 -7.54 -2.58
CA HIS A 59 6.66 -6.14 -2.13
C HIS A 59 8.04 -5.56 -1.82
N VAL A 60 9.07 -6.40 -1.67
CA VAL A 60 10.38 -5.97 -1.15
C VAL A 60 11.59 -6.24 -2.07
N GLN A 61 11.37 -6.87 -3.22
CA GLN A 61 12.42 -7.27 -4.18
C GLN A 61 13.42 -6.15 -4.54
N ASP A 62 12.94 -4.92 -4.72
CA ASP A 62 13.76 -3.79 -5.16
C ASP A 62 14.16 -2.83 -4.02
N VAL A 63 13.82 -3.11 -2.75
CA VAL A 63 14.06 -2.19 -1.60
C VAL A 63 15.53 -1.81 -1.49
N ALA A 64 16.45 -2.78 -1.56
CA ALA A 64 17.88 -2.52 -1.49
C ALA A 64 18.38 -1.69 -2.69
N LYS A 65 17.85 -1.97 -3.90
CA LYS A 65 18.19 -1.22 -5.12
C LYS A 65 17.72 0.23 -5.01
N ILE A 66 16.50 0.46 -4.53
CA ILE A 66 15.95 1.79 -4.24
C ILE A 66 16.82 2.52 -3.22
N LYS A 67 17.17 1.88 -2.10
CA LYS A 67 18.03 2.48 -1.07
C LYS A 67 19.38 2.94 -1.64
N ARG A 68 20.05 2.09 -2.43
CA ARG A 68 21.33 2.45 -3.07
C ARG A 68 21.17 3.58 -4.09
N GLN A 69 20.09 3.54 -4.87
CA GLN A 69 19.89 4.48 -5.97
C GLN A 69 19.47 5.87 -5.50
N PHE A 70 18.64 5.95 -4.45
CA PHE A 70 18.02 7.21 -4.01
C PHE A 70 18.47 7.65 -2.61
N GLY A 71 19.07 6.76 -1.81
CA GLY A 71 19.52 7.09 -0.46
C GLY A 71 18.40 7.38 0.54
N CYS A 72 17.13 7.17 0.17
CA CYS A 72 16.00 7.54 1.01
C CYS A 72 15.90 6.65 2.27
N PRO A 73 15.39 7.18 3.40
CA PRO A 73 15.02 6.37 4.54
C PRO A 73 13.94 5.33 4.19
N ILE A 74 14.00 4.18 4.88
CA ILE A 74 13.06 3.08 4.79
C ILE A 74 12.33 2.94 6.13
N GLY A 75 11.00 2.96 6.08
CA GLY A 75 10.13 2.68 7.21
C GLY A 75 9.34 1.38 7.02
N CYS A 76 9.30 0.53 8.04
CA CYS A 76 8.48 -0.69 8.00
C CYS A 76 8.02 -1.12 9.41
N HIS A 77 7.14 -2.11 9.47
CA HIS A 77 6.77 -2.74 10.73
C HIS A 77 7.94 -3.49 11.39
N PRO A 78 8.03 -3.58 12.74
CA PRO A 78 9.04 -4.40 13.43
C PRO A 78 9.10 -5.86 12.95
N LEU A 79 7.96 -6.47 12.63
CA LEU A 79 7.89 -7.85 12.12
C LEU A 79 8.31 -7.96 10.64
N THR A 80 8.28 -6.86 9.88
CA THR A 80 8.77 -6.79 8.50
C THR A 80 10.28 -6.58 8.44
N ALA A 81 10.86 -5.89 9.45
CA ALA A 81 12.28 -5.60 9.52
C ALA A 81 13.20 -6.83 9.33
N PRO A 82 13.00 -7.99 9.98
CA PRO A 82 13.84 -9.17 9.74
C PRO A 82 13.69 -9.70 8.31
N MET A 83 12.52 -9.58 7.69
CA MET A 83 12.27 -10.10 6.33
C MET A 83 13.15 -9.41 5.28
N ILE A 84 13.42 -8.11 5.45
CA ILE A 84 14.25 -7.33 4.51
C ILE A 84 15.72 -7.25 4.93
N SER A 85 16.05 -7.52 6.20
CA SER A 85 17.41 -7.33 6.73
C SER A 85 18.20 -8.61 6.94
N ASP A 86 17.53 -9.76 7.05
CA ASP A 86 18.15 -11.08 7.10
C ASP A 86 18.21 -11.68 5.69
N ARG A 87 19.44 -11.91 5.21
CA ARG A 87 19.72 -12.51 3.91
C ARG A 87 19.12 -13.90 3.74
N ASP A 88 19.06 -14.66 4.83
CA ASP A 88 18.62 -16.05 4.80
C ASP A 88 17.14 -16.20 5.12
N PHE A 89 16.41 -15.11 5.40
CA PHE A 89 14.99 -15.14 5.78
C PHE A 89 14.17 -15.95 4.78
N PHE A 90 14.10 -15.52 3.51
CA PHE A 90 13.32 -16.21 2.48
C PHE A 90 13.89 -17.58 2.12
N ARG A 91 15.21 -17.76 2.20
CA ARG A 91 15.87 -19.06 1.95
C ARG A 91 15.44 -20.12 2.96
N ASN A 92 15.28 -19.72 4.23
CA ASN A 92 14.78 -20.58 5.29
C ASN A 92 13.32 -21.03 5.06
N PHE A 93 12.56 -20.30 4.23
CA PHE A 93 11.21 -20.68 3.78
C PHE A 93 11.19 -21.39 2.42
N GLY A 94 12.35 -21.78 1.88
CA GLY A 94 12.46 -22.57 0.65
C GLY A 94 12.43 -21.74 -0.64
N PHE A 95 12.49 -20.42 -0.57
CA PHE A 95 12.62 -19.58 -1.75
C PHE A 95 14.09 -19.56 -2.23
N ALA A 96 14.30 -19.86 -3.51
CA ALA A 96 15.61 -19.77 -4.16
C ALA A 96 15.98 -18.34 -4.57
N LEU A 97 15.13 -17.36 -4.26
CA LEU A 97 15.37 -15.96 -4.59
C LEU A 97 16.32 -15.32 -3.57
N GLU A 98 17.37 -14.67 -4.06
CA GLU A 98 18.23 -13.84 -3.21
C GLU A 98 17.69 -12.40 -3.20
N ILE A 99 17.10 -11.99 -2.07
CA ILE A 99 16.83 -10.57 -1.81
C ILE A 99 18.05 -10.00 -1.09
N GLU A 100 18.60 -8.93 -1.64
CA GLU A 100 19.73 -8.25 -0.99
C GLU A 100 19.27 -7.63 0.33
N PRO A 101 19.94 -7.94 1.45
CA PRO A 101 19.50 -7.46 2.76
C PRO A 101 19.72 -5.95 2.91
N VAL A 102 18.76 -5.28 3.53
CA VAL A 102 18.80 -3.86 3.86
C VAL A 102 18.14 -3.63 5.20
N LYS A 103 18.78 -2.82 6.06
CA LYS A 103 18.20 -2.45 7.34
C LYS A 103 17.20 -1.31 7.14
N PRO A 104 15.99 -1.38 7.72
CA PRO A 104 15.12 -0.22 7.78
C PRO A 104 15.76 0.87 8.63
N ASP A 105 15.49 2.14 8.29
CA ASP A 105 16.00 3.30 9.04
C ASP A 105 15.13 3.61 10.26
N PHE A 106 13.84 3.27 10.21
CA PHE A 106 12.94 3.41 11.34
C PHE A 106 11.80 2.39 11.30
N LEU A 107 11.18 2.18 12.46
CA LEU A 107 10.05 1.27 12.62
C LEU A 107 8.72 2.03 12.71
N ILE A 108 7.65 1.36 12.31
CA ILE A 108 6.29 1.88 12.28
C ILE A 108 5.39 0.87 12.98
N GLU A 109 4.74 1.32 14.03
CA GLU A 109 3.67 0.60 14.72
C GLU A 109 2.33 1.31 14.43
N GLU A 110 1.22 0.69 14.82
CA GLU A 110 -0.10 1.33 14.76
C GLU A 110 -0.08 2.71 15.44
N THR A 111 -0.64 3.71 14.77
CA THR A 111 -0.73 5.05 15.33
C THR A 111 -1.88 5.84 14.72
N PRO A 112 -2.66 6.57 15.55
CA PRO A 112 -3.82 7.33 15.07
C PRO A 112 -3.43 8.47 14.13
N ASN A 113 -2.20 8.96 14.22
CA ASN A 113 -1.69 9.99 13.33
C ASN A 113 -0.16 9.99 13.32
N ARG A 114 0.42 9.93 12.12
CA ARG A 114 1.85 10.13 11.87
C ARG A 114 2.03 10.92 10.60
N ASN A 115 2.89 11.93 10.69
CA ASN A 115 3.25 12.75 9.55
C ASN A 115 4.43 12.10 8.80
N PHE A 116 4.27 11.97 7.48
CA PHE A 116 5.31 11.56 6.56
C PHE A 116 5.43 12.64 5.47
N LEU A 117 6.51 13.43 5.52
CA LEU A 117 6.81 14.48 4.53
C LEU A 117 5.66 15.49 4.34
N GLY A 118 5.01 15.89 5.42
CA GLY A 118 3.87 16.81 5.39
C GLY A 118 2.52 16.15 5.06
N ALA A 119 2.49 14.84 4.80
CA ALA A 119 1.25 14.08 4.64
C ALA A 119 0.90 13.31 5.92
N ASP A 120 -0.32 13.52 6.42
CA ASP A 120 -0.80 12.89 7.64
C ASP A 120 -1.50 11.56 7.36
N PHE A 121 -1.06 10.52 8.05
CA PHE A 121 -1.63 9.18 7.95
C PHE A 121 -2.04 8.63 9.32
N GLU A 122 -3.21 8.03 9.39
CA GLU A 122 -3.51 7.01 10.39
C GLU A 122 -2.89 5.70 9.91
N VAL A 123 -2.02 5.10 10.72
CA VAL A 123 -1.38 3.82 10.41
C VAL A 123 -2.10 2.74 11.19
N LEU A 124 -2.65 1.76 10.48
CA LEU A 124 -3.41 0.66 11.04
C LEU A 124 -2.58 -0.62 10.92
N GLU A 125 -2.43 -1.37 12.01
CA GLU A 125 -1.86 -2.71 11.96
C GLU A 125 -2.98 -3.72 11.69
N ILE A 126 -2.92 -4.40 10.55
CA ILE A 126 -3.96 -5.34 10.10
C ILE A 126 -3.30 -6.71 9.84
N PRO A 127 -2.99 -7.47 10.90
CA PRO A 127 -2.34 -8.77 10.73
C PRO A 127 -3.26 -9.76 10.02
N GLY A 128 -2.67 -10.69 9.28
CA GLY A 128 -3.40 -11.75 8.58
C GLY A 128 -2.62 -12.26 7.39
N HIS A 129 -2.59 -11.47 6.31
CA HIS A 129 -1.80 -11.78 5.13
C HIS A 129 -0.30 -11.86 5.46
N CYS A 130 0.21 -10.87 6.20
CA CYS A 130 1.51 -10.90 6.83
C CYS A 130 1.34 -10.53 8.32
N PRO A 131 2.12 -11.09 9.26
CA PRO A 131 2.01 -10.75 10.69
C PRO A 131 2.20 -9.26 11.00
N GLY A 132 2.98 -8.54 10.18
CA GLY A 132 3.27 -7.12 10.35
C GLY A 132 2.68 -6.23 9.26
N SER A 133 1.52 -6.59 8.71
CA SER A 133 0.85 -5.81 7.67
C SER A 133 0.35 -4.46 8.21
N LEU A 134 0.74 -3.39 7.52
CA LEU A 134 0.33 -2.02 7.79
C LEU A 134 -0.52 -1.46 6.64
N CYS A 135 -1.55 -0.73 7.01
CA CYS A 135 -2.32 0.12 6.10
C CYS A 135 -2.10 1.59 6.45
N PHE A 136 -1.97 2.44 5.44
CA PHE A 136 -1.80 3.89 5.61
C PHE A 136 -3.06 4.63 5.12
N LEU A 137 -3.82 5.21 6.05
CA LEU A 137 -5.07 5.90 5.78
C LEU A 137 -4.90 7.43 5.87
N SER A 138 -5.00 8.13 4.74
CA SER A 138 -5.22 9.58 4.74
C SER A 138 -6.72 9.86 4.71
N ARG A 139 -7.29 10.28 5.85
CA ARG A 139 -8.70 10.66 5.94
C ARG A 139 -9.01 11.93 5.14
N LYS A 140 -8.07 12.87 5.11
CA LYS A 140 -8.20 14.14 4.38
C LYS A 140 -8.33 13.88 2.88
N ASP A 141 -7.50 13.00 2.34
CA ASP A 141 -7.47 12.68 0.92
C ASP A 141 -8.40 11.53 0.54
N LYS A 142 -9.05 10.88 1.53
CA LYS A 142 -9.85 9.66 1.36
C LYS A 142 -9.07 8.57 0.60
N LEU A 143 -7.80 8.40 0.99
CA LEU A 143 -6.85 7.48 0.37
C LEU A 143 -6.45 6.42 1.39
N LEU A 144 -6.42 5.16 0.96
CA LEU A 144 -5.91 4.03 1.72
C LEU A 144 -4.80 3.36 0.90
N ILE A 145 -3.62 3.19 1.48
CA ILE A 145 -2.60 2.29 0.95
C ILE A 145 -2.67 1.01 1.79
N GLY A 146 -3.21 -0.06 1.22
CA GLY A 146 -3.57 -1.28 1.97
C GLY A 146 -2.63 -2.46 1.80
N GLY A 147 -1.67 -2.39 0.87
CA GLY A 147 -0.92 -3.57 0.43
C GLY A 147 -1.88 -4.68 0.02
N ASP A 148 -1.67 -5.87 0.57
CA ASP A 148 -2.46 -7.07 0.26
C ASP A 148 -3.63 -7.36 1.22
N VAL A 149 -3.93 -6.42 2.13
CA VAL A 149 -5.04 -6.58 3.09
C VAL A 149 -6.40 -6.58 2.38
N ASN A 150 -6.53 -5.94 1.21
CA ASN A 150 -7.74 -5.98 0.40
C ASN A 150 -7.39 -6.20 -1.08
N ARG A 151 -7.76 -7.36 -1.63
CA ARG A 151 -7.40 -7.77 -3.00
C ARG A 151 -8.37 -7.30 -4.09
N ASP A 152 -9.47 -6.65 -3.72
CA ASP A 152 -10.35 -6.01 -4.70
C ASP A 152 -9.61 -4.78 -5.26
N GLN A 153 -9.32 -4.81 -6.57
CA GLN A 153 -8.41 -3.89 -7.28
C GLN A 153 -8.80 -2.39 -7.27
N GLU A 154 -9.79 -1.99 -6.48
CA GLU A 154 -10.05 -0.61 -6.12
C GLU A 154 -9.43 -0.32 -4.74
N GLN A 155 -8.10 -0.17 -4.69
CA GLN A 155 -7.38 0.20 -3.47
C GLN A 155 -7.72 1.63 -2.97
N ILE A 156 -8.64 2.32 -3.64
CA ILE A 156 -9.17 3.63 -3.24
C ILE A 156 -10.68 3.51 -3.08
N VAL A 157 -11.10 3.20 -1.86
CA VAL A 157 -12.49 3.40 -1.45
C VAL A 157 -12.59 4.78 -0.80
N PRO A 158 -13.47 5.70 -1.27
CA PRO A 158 -13.78 6.87 -0.47
C PRO A 158 -14.32 6.38 0.87
N ALA A 159 -13.63 6.75 1.96
CA ALA A 159 -13.96 6.29 3.30
C ALA A 159 -15.47 6.42 3.56
N ARG A 160 -16.19 5.29 3.53
CA ARG A 160 -17.59 5.26 3.92
C ARG A 160 -17.62 5.44 5.44
N ARG A 161 -18.41 6.42 5.90
CA ARG A 161 -18.67 6.61 7.33
C ARG A 161 -19.10 5.26 7.93
N PRO A 162 -18.67 4.92 9.16
CA PRO A 162 -19.27 3.78 9.86
C PRO A 162 -20.78 4.05 9.94
N SER A 163 -21.56 3.21 9.25
CA SER A 163 -23.00 3.27 9.36
C SER A 163 -23.34 2.93 10.81
N HIS A 164 -23.91 3.92 11.49
CA HIS A 164 -24.52 3.73 12.80
C HIS A 164 -25.51 2.57 12.64
N ARG A 165 -25.19 1.42 13.24
CA ARG A 165 -26.06 0.24 13.21
C ARG A 165 -27.35 0.63 13.96
N PRO A 166 -28.52 0.71 13.32
CA PRO A 166 -29.74 0.93 14.07
C PRO A 166 -30.00 -0.36 14.84
N SER A 167 -30.24 -0.22 16.14
CA SER A 167 -30.75 -1.30 17.00
C SER A 167 -31.98 -1.92 16.33
N ARG A 168 -31.96 -3.25 16.16
CA ARG A 168 -33.08 -4.06 15.63
C ARG A 168 -34.41 -3.70 16.32
N PRO A 169 -35.46 -3.34 15.58
CA PRO A 169 -36.83 -3.49 16.07
C PRO A 169 -37.27 -4.95 15.91
N ARG A 170 -38.09 -5.41 16.85
CA ARG A 170 -38.72 -6.74 16.89
C ARG A 170 -39.67 -6.95 15.72
N ALA A 171 -39.93 -8.24 15.46
CA ALA A 171 -40.76 -8.79 14.40
C ALA A 171 -42.16 -8.19 14.29
N GLY A 172 -42.62 -8.07 13.04
CA GLY A 172 -44.00 -7.83 12.65
C GLY A 172 -44.18 -6.55 11.86
N ASP A 173 -44.04 -6.61 10.53
CA ASP A 173 -45.16 -6.27 9.63
C ASP A 173 -44.84 -6.63 8.17
N THR A 174 -45.84 -7.16 7.48
CA THR A 174 -45.79 -7.66 6.11
C THR A 174 -46.49 -6.69 5.16
N ASN A 175 -45.80 -6.10 4.17
CA ASN A 175 -46.33 -5.89 2.81
C ASN A 175 -45.43 -5.02 1.91
N ARG A 176 -45.30 -5.46 0.64
CA ARG A 176 -45.17 -4.69 -0.62
C ARG A 176 -43.97 -3.72 -0.74
N ASN A 177 -43.14 -3.76 -1.79
CA ASN A 177 -43.48 -3.77 -3.20
C ASN A 177 -42.26 -4.18 -4.05
N ARG A 178 -42.50 -4.96 -5.10
CA ARG A 178 -41.58 -5.22 -6.22
C ARG A 178 -41.73 -4.11 -7.27
N ALA A 179 -40.62 -3.56 -7.77
CA ALA A 179 -40.43 -3.00 -9.12
C ALA A 179 -38.92 -2.72 -9.28
N GLN A 180 -38.17 -3.55 -10.03
CA GLN A 180 -37.90 -3.50 -11.48
C GLN A 180 -36.83 -2.48 -11.91
N ASN A 181 -35.84 -3.00 -12.66
CA ASN A 181 -35.05 -2.39 -13.75
C ASN A 181 -34.11 -1.22 -13.44
N GLN A 182 -32.97 -1.02 -14.13
CA GLN A 182 -32.30 -1.74 -15.23
C GLN A 182 -30.87 -1.20 -15.34
N SER A 183 -29.97 -2.07 -15.80
CA SER A 183 -28.64 -1.81 -16.36
C SER A 183 -28.66 -0.84 -17.55
N ILE A 184 -27.75 0.15 -17.60
CA ILE A 184 -27.43 0.90 -18.82
C ILE A 184 -25.93 1.22 -18.88
N CYS A 185 -25.23 0.59 -19.82
CA CYS A 185 -24.02 1.12 -20.46
C CYS A 185 -24.44 2.15 -21.53
N PRO A 186 -23.53 3.07 -21.91
CA PRO A 186 -23.40 3.36 -23.34
C PRO A 186 -21.93 3.33 -23.82
N VAL A 187 -21.75 2.63 -24.94
CA VAL A 187 -20.64 2.74 -25.89
C VAL A 187 -21.15 3.61 -27.03
N ILE A 188 -20.48 4.71 -27.38
CA ILE A 188 -20.33 5.27 -28.75
C ILE A 188 -19.15 6.28 -28.66
N ALA A 189 -17.94 6.03 -29.15
CA ALA A 189 -17.44 6.02 -30.54
C ALA A 189 -17.55 7.36 -31.28
N SER A 190 -16.39 7.90 -31.64
CA SER A 190 -16.07 8.58 -32.91
C SER A 190 -14.58 8.42 -33.15
#